data_AF-A0A645B5M1-F1
#
_entry.id   AF-A0A645B5M1-F1
#
_cell.length_a   1.000
_cell.length_b   1.000
_cell.length_c   1.000
_cell.angle_alpha   90.00
_cell.angle_beta   90.00
_cell.angle_gamma   90.00
#
_symmetry.space_group_name_H-M   'P 1'
#
loop_
_entity.id
_entity.type
_entity.pdbx_description
1 polymer ?
#
loop_
_entity_poly.entity_id
_entity_poly.type
_entity_poly.pdbx_seq_one_letter_code
_entity_poly.pdbx_strand_id
1 'polypeptide(L)' 'MGKAREGMIWVTSQVHKNIVAVASLKELSAIVIVNERPVEKELLEQAENEGVVVLASNLPAFETAGKLYNYLESQQGAAL' A
#
# COMPACT_ATOMS: atom_id res chain seq x y z
N MET A 1 5.57 10.44 4.84
CA MET A 1 4.35 10.57 3.99
C MET A 1 4.25 11.93 3.28
N GLY A 2 4.94 12.99 3.70
CA GLY A 2 4.78 14.34 3.12
C GLY A 2 5.13 14.50 1.63
N LYS A 3 5.87 13.54 1.03
CA LYS A 3 6.21 13.53 -0.40
C LYS A 3 5.34 12.59 -1.26
N ALA A 4 4.36 11.90 -0.65
CA ALA A 4 3.46 11.01 -1.38
C ALA A 4 2.57 11.84 -2.33
N ARG A 5 2.35 11.30 -3.53
CA ARG A 5 1.53 11.90 -4.59
C ARG A 5 0.39 10.94 -4.94
N GLU A 6 -0.66 11.50 -5.53
CA GLU A 6 -1.75 10.74 -6.12
C GLU A 6 -1.22 9.59 -6.99
N GLY A 7 -1.89 8.44 -6.93
CA GLY A 7 -1.55 7.25 -7.72
C GLY A 7 -0.32 6.48 -7.22
N MET A 8 0.35 6.90 -6.15
CA MET A 8 1.45 6.14 -5.57
C MET A 8 0.96 4.97 -4.71
N ILE A 9 1.81 3.94 -4.59
CA ILE A 9 1.65 2.85 -3.62
C ILE A 9 2.48 3.16 -2.38
N TRP A 10 1.89 2.99 -1.19
CA TRP A 10 2.59 3.21 0.07
C TRP A 10 2.90 1.89 0.80
N VAL A 11 4.18 1.51 0.78
CA VAL A 11 4.71 0.38 1.53
C VAL A 11 5.04 0.82 2.95
N THR A 12 4.48 0.16 3.97
CA THR A 12 4.60 0.57 5.37
C THR A 12 4.49 -0.60 6.34
N SER A 13 5.07 -0.47 7.53
CA SER A 13 4.87 -1.43 8.64
C SER A 13 3.85 -0.94 9.67
N GLN A 14 3.21 0.20 9.42
CA GLN A 14 2.18 0.78 10.29
C GLN A 14 0.84 0.05 10.07
N VAL A 15 0.12 -0.21 11.16
CA VAL A 15 -1.16 -0.95 11.15
C VAL A 15 -2.29 -0.24 11.89
N HIS A 16 -2.08 1.03 12.28
CA HIS A 16 -3.14 1.83 12.86
C HIS A 16 -4.00 2.45 11.75
N LYS A 17 -5.30 2.63 12.02
CA LYS A 17 -6.27 3.17 11.06
C LYS A 17 -5.91 4.51 10.40
N ASN A 18 -5.00 5.28 11.01
CA ASN A 18 -4.50 6.54 10.48
C ASN A 18 -3.84 6.38 9.11
N ILE A 19 -3.31 5.20 8.77
CA ILE A 19 -2.72 4.97 7.46
C ILE A 19 -3.77 5.07 6.35
N VAL A 20 -5.01 4.65 6.64
CA VAL A 20 -6.14 4.72 5.71
C VAL A 20 -6.52 6.17 5.45
N ALA A 21 -6.74 6.96 6.51
CA ALA A 21 -7.08 8.38 6.41
C ALA A 21 -6.02 9.17 5.60
N VAL A 22 -4.74 8.86 5.79
CA VAL A 22 -3.67 9.51 5.01
C VAL A 22 -3.67 9.07 3.55
N ALA A 23 -3.88 7.78 3.29
CA ALA A 23 -3.92 7.26 1.92
C ALA A 23 -5.11 7.83 1.13
N SER A 24 -6.27 7.92 1.76
CA SER A 24 -7.47 8.56 1.22
C SER A 24 -7.22 10.04 0.91
N LEU A 25 -6.72 10.81 1.89
CA LEU A 25 -6.40 12.24 1.71
C LEU A 25 -5.39 12.51 0.59
N LYS A 26 -4.51 11.54 0.29
CA LYS A 26 -3.47 11.65 -0.73
C LYS A 26 -3.82 10.95 -2.04
N GLU A 27 -5.01 10.37 -2.16
CA GLU A 27 -5.48 9.65 -3.34
C GLU A 27 -4.46 8.58 -3.79
N LEU A 28 -3.96 7.83 -2.82
CA LEU A 28 -3.02 6.73 -3.07
C LEU A 28 -3.74 5.53 -3.67
N SER A 29 -3.08 4.82 -4.59
CA SER A 29 -3.68 3.64 -5.23
C SER A 29 -3.81 2.45 -4.27
N ALA A 30 -2.87 2.31 -3.32
CA ALA A 30 -2.90 1.24 -2.32
C ALA A 30 -1.93 1.49 -1.16
N ILE A 31 -2.20 0.81 -0.04
CA ILE A 31 -1.28 0.61 1.07
C ILE A 31 -0.82 -0.85 1.06
N VAL A 32 0.47 -1.09 1.25
CA VAL A 32 1.04 -2.44 1.43
C VAL A 32 1.66 -2.55 2.81
N ILE A 33 1.05 -3.38 3.67
CA ILE A 33 1.50 -3.65 5.03
C ILE A 33 2.54 -4.79 5.00
N VAL A 34 3.77 -4.52 5.44
CA VAL A 34 4.90 -5.46 5.36
C VAL A 34 5.23 -6.12 6.70
N ASN A 35 6.07 -7.16 6.69
CA ASN A 35 6.51 -7.93 7.87
C ASN A 35 5.38 -8.61 8.64
N GLU A 36 4.45 -9.25 7.92
CA GLU A 36 3.42 -10.14 8.51
C GLU A 36 2.67 -9.55 9.72
N ARG A 37 2.45 -8.23 9.68
CA ARG A 37 1.83 -7.52 10.78
C ARG A 37 0.34 -7.88 10.89
N PRO A 38 -0.16 -8.12 12.11
CA PRO A 38 -1.59 -8.32 12.31
C PRO A 38 -2.34 -7.04 11.95
N VAL A 39 -3.37 -7.17 11.12
CA VAL A 39 -4.23 -6.07 10.72
C VAL A 39 -5.55 -6.17 11.49
N GLU A 40 -5.90 -5.10 12.18
CA GLU A 40 -7.14 -5.04 12.94
C GLU A 40 -8.35 -4.86 12.01
N LYS A 41 -9.50 -5.42 12.42
CA LYS A 41 -10.75 -5.33 11.67
C LYS A 41 -11.17 -3.88 11.42
N GLU A 42 -10.97 -3.00 12.39
CA GLU A 42 -11.31 -1.57 12.30
C GLU A 42 -10.56 -0.88 11.14
N LEU A 43 -9.29 -1.25 10.91
CA LEU A 43 -8.53 -0.71 9.79
C LEU A 43 -9.15 -1.12 8.45
N LEU A 44 -9.54 -2.39 8.31
CA LEU A 44 -10.14 -2.92 7.08
C LEU A 44 -11.53 -2.32 6.83
N GLU A 45 -12.34 -2.16 7.89
CA GLU A 45 -13.64 -1.50 7.81
C GLU A 45 -13.50 -0.03 7.37
N GLN A 46 -12.53 0.70 7.91
CA GLN A 46 -12.28 2.08 7.47
C GLN A 46 -11.77 2.12 6.02
N ALA A 47 -10.90 1.18 5.62
CA ALA A 47 -10.40 1.09 4.26
C ALA A 47 -11.51 0.85 3.24
N GLU A 48 -12.45 -0.05 3.55
CA GLU A 48 -13.64 -0.30 2.73
C GLU A 48 -14.51 0.97 2.61
N ASN A 49 -14.78 1.65 3.73
CA ASN A 49 -15.59 2.86 3.75
C ASN A 49 -14.98 4.02 2.95
N GLU A 50 -13.65 4.13 2.97
CA GLU A 50 -12.91 5.20 2.27
C GLU A 50 -12.48 4.80 0.85
N GLY A 51 -12.76 3.57 0.41
CA GLY A 51 -12.36 3.07 -0.91
C GLY A 51 -10.83 2.91 -1.07
N VAL A 52 -10.11 2.67 0.02
CA VAL A 52 -8.65 2.51 0.04
C VAL A 52 -8.28 1.03 -0.05
N VAL A 53 -7.48 0.66 -1.04
CA VAL A 53 -6.97 -0.71 -1.16
C VAL A 53 -5.87 -0.97 -0.12
N VAL A 54 -6.03 -2.05 0.66
CA VAL A 54 -5.02 -2.51 1.63
C VAL A 54 -4.56 -3.92 1.26
N LEU A 55 -3.26 -4.09 1.09
CA LEU A 55 -2.59 -5.35 0.81
C LEU A 55 -1.63 -5.70 1.96
N ALA A 56 -1.30 -6.97 2.11
CA ALA A 56 -0.33 -7.44 3.10
C ALA A 56 0.78 -8.27 2.43
N SER A 57 1.99 -8.15 2.97
CA SER A 57 3.15 -8.96 2.59
C SER A 57 3.87 -9.46 3.83
N ASN A 58 4.34 -10.71 3.76
CA ASN A 58 5.24 -11.28 4.77
C ASN A 58 6.70 -10.86 4.57
N LEU A 59 7.02 -10.13 3.50
CA LEU A 59 8.38 -9.67 3.23
C LEU A 59 8.65 -8.31 3.88
N PRO A 60 9.92 -7.92 4.08
CA PRO A 60 10.26 -6.56 4.48
C PRO A 60 10.01 -5.53 3.37
N ALA A 61 10.07 -4.25 3.75
CA ALA A 61 9.75 -3.13 2.86
C ALA A 61 10.63 -3.08 1.61
N PHE A 62 11.93 -3.38 1.75
CA PHE A 62 12.88 -3.34 0.64
C PHE A 62 12.56 -4.39 -0.42
N GLU A 63 12.38 -5.64 -0.02
CA GLU A 63 12.05 -6.77 -0.89
C GLU A 63 10.67 -6.61 -1.51
N THR A 64 9.69 -6.12 -0.74
CA THR A 64 8.35 -5.83 -1.24
C THR A 64 8.39 -4.76 -2.32
N ALA A 65 9.07 -3.64 -2.07
CA ALA A 65 9.21 -2.57 -3.05
C ALA A 65 9.96 -3.03 -4.30
N GLY A 66 11.04 -3.80 -4.16
CA GLY A 66 11.80 -4.35 -5.28
C GLY A 66 10.97 -5.30 -6.15
N LYS A 67 10.15 -6.16 -5.54
CA LYS A 67 9.24 -7.06 -6.28
C LYS A 67 8.17 -6.29 -7.02
N LEU A 68 7.55 -5.29 -6.37
CA LEU A 68 6.54 -4.43 -7.01
C LEU A 68 7.14 -3.68 -8.20
N TYR A 69 8.32 -3.09 -8.04
CA TYR A 69 9.02 -2.38 -9.11
C TYR A 69 9.30 -3.30 -10.30
N ASN A 70 9.91 -4.46 -10.07
CA ASN A 70 10.23 -5.43 -11.13
C ASN A 70 8.96 -5.94 -11.84
N TYR A 71 7.88 -6.18 -11.10
CA TYR A 71 6.61 -6.59 -11.68
C TYR A 71 6.07 -5.48 -12.60
N LEU A 72 5.97 -4.24 -12.10
CA LEU A 72 5.44 -3.11 -12.87
C LEU A 72 6.29 -2.79 -14.11
N GLU A 73 7.62 -2.92 -14.04
CA GLU A 73 8.51 -2.82 -15.21
C GLU A 73 8.22 -3.93 -16.23
N SER A 74 8.08 -5.18 -15.78
CA SER A 74 7.79 -6.32 -16.67
C SER A 74 6.44 -6.21 -17.39
N GLN A 75 5.45 -5.59 -16.75
CA GLN A 75 4.13 -5.37 -17.34
C GLN A 75 4.12 -4.20 -18.32
N GLN A 76 4.96 -3.18 -18.11
CA GLN A 76 5.11 -2.05 -19.03
C GLN A 76 5.81 -2.47 -20.35
N GLY A 77 6.74 -3.41 -20.30
CA GLY A 77 7.37 -3.99 -21.50
C GLY A 77 6.44 -4.89 -22.33
N ALA A 78 5.30 -5.32 -21.79
CA ALA A 78 4.31 -6.14 -22.49
C ALA A 78 3.20 -5.31 -23.19
N ALA A 79 3.22 -3.98 -23.03
CA ALA A 79 2.26 -3.05 -23.62
C ALA A 79 2.77 -2.32 -24.88
N LEU A 80 3.90 -2.77 -25.44
CA LEU A 80 4.47 -2.34 -26.73
C LEU A 80 4.51 -3.52 -27.70
#